data_AF-A0ABC9IJK8-F1
#
_entry.id   AF-A0ABC9IJK8-F1
#
_cell.length_a   1.000
_cell.length_b   1.000
_cell.length_c   1.000
_cell.angle_alpha   90.00
_cell.angle_beta   90.00
_cell.angle_gamma   90.00
#
_symmetry.space_group_name_H-M   'P 1'
#
loop_
_entity.id
_entity.type
_entity.pdbx_description
1 polymer ?
#
loop_
_entity_poly.entity_id
_entity_poly.type
_entity_poly.pdbx_seq_one_letter_code
_entity_poly.pdbx_strand_id
1 'polypeptide(L)' 'MTPIKLRLAMASMGRPETKVSTLCQELGITRQTLYRHISPDGPLRADGIKLLNRG' A
#
# COMPACT_ATOMS: atom_id res chain seq x y z
N MET A 1 3.42 6.85 -5.35
CA MET A 1 2.76 5.52 -5.38
C MET A 1 2.40 5.21 -6.83
N THR A 2 2.52 3.97 -7.29
CA THR A 2 2.07 3.52 -8.63
C THR A 2 1.03 2.40 -8.48
N PRO A 3 0.18 2.12 -9.49
CA PRO A 3 -0.82 1.04 -9.40
C PRO A 3 -0.19 -0.33 -9.10
N ILE A 4 0.98 -0.63 -9.68
CA ILE A 4 1.72 -1.88 -9.42
C ILE A 4 2.18 -1.95 -7.96
N LYS A 5 2.80 -0.87 -7.43
CA LYS A 5 3.22 -0.82 -6.03
C LYS A 5 2.05 -0.96 -5.06
N LEU A 6 0.90 -0.38 -5.41
CA LEU A 6 -0.31 -0.51 -4.60
C LEU A 6 -0.86 -1.94 -4.61
N ARG A 7 -0.89 -2.62 -5.76
CA ARG A 7 -1.31 -4.04 -5.84
C ARG A 7 -0.37 -4.96 -5.04
N LEU A 8 0.93 -4.73 -5.09
CA LEU A 8 1.91 -5.45 -4.27
C LEU A 8 1.67 -5.18 -2.77
N ALA A 9 1.45 -3.92 -2.38
CA ALA A 9 1.11 -3.59 -1.00
C ALA A 9 -0.20 -4.26 -0.55
N MET A 10 -1.24 -4.31 -1.38
CA MET A 10 -2.50 -5.00 -1.06
C MET A 10 -2.28 -6.49 -0.79
N ALA A 11 -1.34 -7.13 -1.48
CA ALA A 11 -1.01 -8.53 -1.22
C ALA A 11 -0.30 -8.70 0.13
N SER A 12 0.51 -7.74 0.57
CA SER A 12 1.25 -7.85 1.84
C SER A 12 0.46 -7.39 3.06
N MET A 13 -0.30 -6.30 2.96
CA MET A 13 -0.99 -5.69 4.11
C MET A 13 -2.08 -6.61 4.68
N GLY A 14 -2.39 -6.47 5.98
CA GLY A 14 -3.34 -7.34 6.68
C GLY A 14 -2.77 -8.69 7.13
N ARG A 15 -1.57 -9.06 6.69
CA ARG A 15 -0.83 -10.22 7.20
C ARG A 15 -0.07 -9.87 8.50
N PRO A 16 -0.25 -10.63 9.60
CA PRO A 16 0.43 -10.36 10.88
C PRO A 16 1.96 -10.30 10.80
N GLU A 17 2.55 -11.05 9.88
CA GLU A 17 3.99 -11.13 9.63
C GLU A 17 4.53 -9.93 8.83
N THR A 18 3.65 -9.11 8.23
CA THR A 18 4.07 -8.00 7.38
C THR A 18 4.70 -6.88 8.20
N LYS A 19 6.02 -6.75 8.07
CA LYS A 19 6.75 -5.61 8.62
C LYS A 19 6.65 -4.41 7.69
N VAL A 20 5.76 -3.47 8.02
CA VAL A 20 5.48 -2.29 7.19
C VAL A 20 6.74 -1.47 6.85
N SER A 21 7.73 -1.40 7.75
CA SER A 21 8.98 -0.70 7.47
C SER A 21 9.76 -1.32 6.31
N THR A 22 9.82 -2.65 6.27
CA THR A 22 10.51 -3.41 5.22
C THR A 22 9.76 -3.30 3.91
N LEU A 23 8.44 -3.47 3.95
CA LEU A 23 7.57 -3.26 2.77
C LEU A 23 7.76 -1.87 2.16
N CYS A 24 7.80 -0.82 2.98
CA CYS A 24 8.05 0.54 2.51
C CYS A 24 9.43 0.70 1.85
N GLN A 25 10.46 0.08 2.41
CA GLN A 25 11.82 0.10 1.88
C GLN A 25 11.90 -0.61 0.52
N GLU A 26 11.32 -1.80 0.40
CA GLU A 26 11.26 -2.57 -0.86
C GLU A 26 10.48 -1.83 -1.95
N LEU A 27 9.35 -1.23 -1.59
CA LEU A 27 8.54 -0.45 -2.53
C LEU A 27 9.14 0.93 -2.85
N GLY A 28 10.18 1.36 -2.13
CA GLY A 28 10.80 2.68 -2.27
C GLY A 28 9.80 3.81 -2.01
N ILE A 29 8.99 3.70 -0.96
CA ILE A 29 7.99 4.70 -0.55
C ILE A 29 8.03 4.94 0.96
N THR A 30 7.51 6.07 1.41
CA THR A 30 7.36 6.34 2.84
C THR A 30 6.11 5.65 3.41
N ARG A 31 6.10 5.40 4.73
CA ARG A 31 4.89 4.91 5.44
C ARG A 31 3.70 5.84 5.24
N GLN A 32 3.93 7.15 5.25
CA GLN A 32 2.91 8.15 4.96
C GLN A 32 2.29 7.94 3.56
N THR A 33 3.12 7.68 2.55
CA THR A 33 2.65 7.40 1.19
C THR A 33 1.86 6.10 1.14
N LEU A 34 2.34 5.04 1.80
CA LEU A 34 1.62 3.76 1.88
C LEU A 34 0.25 3.95 2.55
N TYR A 35 0.22 4.53 3.75
CA TYR A 35 -1.00 4.72 4.52
C TYR A 35 -1.98 5.71 3.89
N ARG A 36 -1.54 6.64 3.05
CA ARG A 36 -2.50 7.45 2.29
C ARG A 36 -3.39 6.61 1.36
N HIS A 37 -2.90 5.45 0.89
CA HIS A 37 -3.58 4.62 -0.10
C HIS A 37 -4.19 3.32 0.47
N ILE A 38 -3.59 2.74 1.52
CA ILE A 38 -4.02 1.45 2.09
C ILE A 38 -3.84 1.43 3.61
N SER A 39 -4.77 0.82 4.33
CA SER A 39 -4.72 0.71 5.80
C SER A 39 -3.86 -0.45 6.28
N PRO A 40 -3.35 -0.41 7.54
CA PRO A 40 -2.56 -1.49 8.14
C PRO A 40 -3.18 -2.90 8.01
N ASP A 41 -4.51 -2.95 8.09
CA ASP A 41 -5.36 -4.14 8.00
C ASP A 41 -5.67 -4.59 6.56
N GLY A 42 -5.25 -3.85 5.52
CA GLY A 42 -5.40 -4.24 4.10
C GLY A 42 -6.45 -3.51 3.26
N PRO A 43 -7.54 -2.94 3.81
CA PRO A 43 -8.48 -2.13 3.03
C PRO A 43 -7.87 -0.91 2.33
N LEU A 44 -8.34 -0.63 1.12
CA LEU A 44 -7.96 0.57 0.37
C LEU A 44 -8.62 1.82 0.95
N ARG A 45 -7.88 2.94 0.90
CA ARG A 45 -8.39 4.29 1.19
C ARG A 45 -8.76 5.01 -0.11
N ALA A 46 -9.39 6.18 0.02
CA ALA A 46 -9.88 6.97 -1.11
C ALA A 46 -8.80 7.19 -2.20
N ASP A 47 -7.57 7.53 -1.82
CA ASP A 47 -6.48 7.73 -2.77
C ASP A 47 -6.03 6.41 -3.43
N GLY A 48 -6.12 5.28 -2.73
CA GLY A 48 -5.86 3.96 -3.29
C GLY A 48 -6.89 3.55 -4.33
N ILE A 49 -8.19 3.75 -4.04
CA ILE A 49 -9.29 3.50 -4.96
C ILE A 49 -9.14 4.38 -6.21
N LYS A 50 -8.92 5.68 -6.01
CA LYS A 50 -8.71 6.65 -7.09
C LYS A 50 -7.52 6.27 -7.98
N LEU A 51 -6.43 5.78 -7.39
CA LEU A 51 -5.25 5.37 -8.14
C LEU A 51 -5.50 4.13 -9.02
N LEU A 52 -6.28 3.16 -8.55
CA LEU A 52 -6.60 1.95 -9.32
C LEU A 52 -7.65 2.18 -10.41
N ASN A 53 -8.58 3.11 -10.19
CA ASN A 53 -9.63 3.45 -11.16
C ASN A 53 -9.16 4.39 -12.28
N ARG A 54 -7.92 4.91 -12.19
CA ARG A 54 -7.31 5.79 -13.20
C ARG A 54 -6.47 5.04 -14.23
N GLY A 55 -6.39 3.72 -14.13
CA GLY A 55 -5.61 2.84 -15.01
C GLY A 55 -6.48 2.13 -16.02
#